data_AF-A0A9W4JHE3-F1
#
_entry.id   AF-A0A9W4JHE3-F1
#
_cell.length_a   1.000
_cell.length_b   1.000
_cell.length_c   1.000
_cell.angle_alpha   90.00
_cell.angle_beta   90.00
_cell.angle_gamma   90.00
#
_symmetry.space_group_name_H-M   'P 1'
#
loop_
_entity.id
_entity.type
_entity.pdbx_description
1 polymer ?
#
loop_
_entity_poly.entity_id
_entity_poly.type
_entity_poly.pdbx_seq_one_letter_code
_entity_poly.pdbx_strand_id
1 'polypeptide(L)'
;MTRETISAVPASDEYYDLGDFGHVITTTSVDAQIWFNRGLIWVYSFNHVEGAYCFEQAIAHDPACAMAYWGLAYAVGPNYNKPWEKFDLGDLHTSVERGYNASRQAKKYAPHATPLEQALVEAIQYRFLTSQPAKDYPALNKGYAEAMKVAYDQFGQDLDVATLYADSLMNMTPWALWDLFTAKANPKAPTMEAQAVLERALAQVEDGANRNPGLLHLYIHFIEMSPNPELGINAADHLRDLVPDAGHIHHMPTHLDILIGDWRRSISSNYKSTLADDKYFRKSGAKNFYTFYRMHDYHSLVYAAMFAGQSKVALEAVTRMELTVPEEVLRIPSPPMADWLEQFMSIRVHVLVRFGMWEELKQMELPHDKALFAGTVAAIHYGKGVAFAATSDVPMAREAQKSFLEAWSQVPETRRAYNGKMVDIFKVAEKMLEGEIEYRCGNFEEAFDALRVAIDLEDRLPYSEPWSWMQPVRHAYAALNMEQGNLEEAAKSYRADLGLDSSVIRPRRHPNNVWSLQGYHECLTRLGKLDEAAVIEPTAKLALAVADIPIKSSCFCRLDTSSAPQILEDCSSRGKCC
;
A
#
# COMPACT_ATOMS: atom_id res chain seq x y z
N MET A 1 -27.70 11.00 -20.14
CA MET A 1 -27.02 11.31 -21.42
C MET A 1 -27.08 10.08 -22.29
N THR A 2 -27.53 10.20 -23.53
CA THR A 2 -27.45 9.12 -24.53
C THR A 2 -26.01 8.61 -24.58
N ARG A 3 -25.78 7.32 -24.32
CA ARG A 3 -24.45 6.70 -24.41
C ARG A 3 -23.90 7.00 -25.80
N GLU A 4 -22.84 7.81 -25.89
CA GLU A 4 -22.02 7.83 -27.08
C GLU A 4 -21.55 6.39 -27.28
N THR A 5 -21.97 5.77 -28.38
CA THR A 5 -21.43 4.47 -28.78
C THR A 5 -19.95 4.65 -28.99
N ILE A 6 -19.15 4.05 -28.10
CA ILE A 6 -17.70 4.03 -28.21
C ILE A 6 -17.35 3.39 -29.55
N SER A 7 -16.52 4.08 -30.34
CA SER A 7 -16.01 3.52 -31.60
C SER A 7 -15.12 2.33 -31.29
N ALA A 8 -15.37 1.21 -31.99
CA ALA A 8 -14.54 0.02 -31.90
C ALA A 8 -13.11 0.33 -32.37
N VAL A 9 -12.12 -0.07 -31.56
CA VAL A 9 -10.69 0.02 -31.84
C VAL A 9 -10.19 -1.40 -32.13
N PRO A 10 -9.54 -1.67 -33.29
CA PRO A 10 -9.00 -2.99 -33.59
C PRO A 10 -8.05 -3.49 -32.50
N ALA A 11 -8.11 -4.77 -32.13
CA ALA A 11 -7.22 -5.28 -31.08
C ALA A 11 -5.75 -5.34 -31.52
N SER A 12 -5.50 -5.27 -32.83
CA SER A 12 -4.16 -5.17 -33.43
C SER A 12 -3.46 -3.83 -33.22
N ASP A 13 -4.19 -2.78 -32.82
CA ASP A 13 -3.60 -1.47 -32.54
C ASP A 13 -2.64 -1.55 -31.35
N GLU A 14 -1.64 -0.67 -31.34
CA GLU A 14 -0.65 -0.63 -30.28
C GLU A 14 -1.31 -0.46 -28.90
N TYR A 15 -0.94 -1.36 -28.00
CA TYR A 15 -1.50 -1.43 -26.67
C TYR A 15 -0.40 -1.76 -25.65
N TYR A 16 -0.76 -1.75 -24.37
CA TYR A 16 0.12 -2.14 -23.29
C TYR A 16 0.50 -3.63 -23.38
N ASP A 17 1.69 -3.97 -22.89
CA ASP A 17 2.12 -5.37 -22.70
C ASP A 17 1.53 -5.93 -21.40
N LEU A 18 0.47 -6.73 -21.53
CA LEU A 18 -0.23 -7.35 -20.41
C LEU A 18 0.13 -8.84 -20.22
N GLY A 19 1.12 -9.34 -20.96
CA GLY A 19 1.42 -10.76 -21.03
C GLY A 19 0.31 -11.57 -21.73
N ASP A 20 0.36 -12.89 -21.52
CA ASP A 20 -0.41 -13.87 -22.32
C ASP A 20 -1.65 -14.41 -21.61
N PHE A 21 -1.99 -13.88 -20.43
CA PHE A 21 -3.13 -14.39 -19.65
C PHE A 21 -4.45 -14.13 -20.39
N GLY A 22 -5.41 -15.03 -20.22
CA GLY A 22 -6.74 -14.85 -20.81
C GLY A 22 -7.72 -15.94 -20.39
N HIS A 23 -9.00 -15.63 -20.57
CA HIS A 23 -10.11 -16.54 -20.29
C HIS A 23 -11.00 -16.63 -21.53
N VAL A 24 -11.16 -17.84 -22.06
CA VAL A 24 -11.94 -18.07 -23.29
C VAL A 24 -13.42 -17.84 -23.00
N ILE A 25 -14.07 -17.00 -23.79
CA ILE A 25 -15.49 -16.67 -23.65
C ILE A 25 -16.27 -17.02 -24.91
N THR A 26 -17.60 -17.09 -24.78
CA THR A 26 -18.51 -17.27 -25.90
C THR A 26 -18.58 -16.00 -26.75
N THR A 27 -17.76 -15.96 -27.79
CA THR A 27 -17.82 -14.96 -28.87
C THR A 27 -17.26 -15.56 -30.16
N THR A 28 -17.63 -14.97 -31.30
CA THR A 28 -16.99 -15.28 -32.60
C THR A 28 -16.04 -14.18 -33.06
N SER A 29 -15.99 -13.06 -32.33
CA SER A 29 -15.12 -11.93 -32.64
C SER A 29 -13.78 -12.09 -31.93
N VAL A 30 -12.71 -12.22 -32.72
CA VAL A 30 -11.33 -12.28 -32.20
C VAL A 30 -10.98 -11.01 -31.42
N ASP A 31 -11.39 -9.84 -31.93
CA ASP A 31 -11.16 -8.57 -31.25
C ASP A 31 -11.91 -8.51 -29.91
N ALA A 32 -13.16 -8.99 -29.84
CA ALA A 32 -13.90 -9.02 -28.58
C ALA A 32 -13.24 -9.93 -27.53
N GLN A 33 -12.73 -11.10 -27.93
CA GLN A 33 -11.99 -12.00 -27.03
C GLN A 33 -10.71 -11.34 -26.49
N ILE A 34 -9.94 -10.65 -27.33
CA ILE A 34 -8.71 -9.98 -26.90
C ILE A 34 -9.03 -8.82 -25.97
N TRP A 35 -10.01 -7.97 -26.31
CA TRP A 35 -10.43 -6.87 -25.45
C TRP A 35 -11.01 -7.34 -24.11
N PHE A 36 -11.73 -8.47 -24.09
CA PHE A 36 -12.18 -9.09 -22.85
C PHE A 36 -11.00 -9.53 -21.97
N ASN A 37 -10.01 -10.22 -22.54
CA ASN A 37 -8.82 -10.64 -21.80
C ASN A 37 -8.05 -9.44 -21.21
N ARG A 38 -7.87 -8.38 -22.01
CA ARG A 38 -7.28 -7.11 -21.55
C ARG A 38 -8.07 -6.52 -20.37
N GLY A 39 -9.40 -6.50 -20.49
CA GLY A 39 -10.28 -6.02 -19.42
C GLY A 39 -10.16 -6.81 -18.14
N LEU A 40 -10.12 -8.15 -18.25
CA LEU A 40 -9.96 -9.05 -17.11
C LEU A 40 -8.61 -8.83 -16.42
N ILE A 41 -7.51 -8.76 -17.17
CA ILE A 41 -6.18 -8.48 -16.62
C ILE A 41 -6.14 -7.13 -15.92
N TRP A 42 -6.69 -6.07 -16.52
CA TRP A 42 -6.71 -4.74 -15.91
C TRP A 42 -7.51 -4.69 -14.62
N VAL A 43 -8.66 -5.38 -14.56
CA VAL A 43 -9.43 -5.47 -13.31
C VAL A 43 -8.69 -6.31 -12.28
N TYR A 44 -8.06 -7.42 -12.66
CA TYR A 44 -7.14 -8.16 -11.78
C TYR A 44 -5.92 -7.35 -11.38
N SER A 45 -5.57 -6.29 -12.11
CA SER A 45 -4.51 -5.33 -11.75
C SER A 45 -5.04 -4.12 -10.97
N PHE A 46 -6.31 -4.14 -10.56
CA PHE A 46 -7.02 -3.02 -9.93
C PHE A 46 -7.01 -1.68 -10.72
N ASN A 47 -6.73 -1.71 -12.02
CA ASN A 47 -7.03 -0.61 -12.91
C ASN A 47 -8.44 -0.76 -13.50
N HIS A 48 -9.43 -0.53 -12.65
CA HIS A 48 -10.85 -0.68 -13.00
C HIS A 48 -11.32 0.28 -14.11
N VAL A 49 -10.68 1.44 -14.25
CA VAL A 49 -11.01 2.43 -15.28
C VAL A 49 -10.65 1.89 -16.66
N GLU A 50 -9.41 1.43 -16.84
CA GLU A 50 -8.96 0.83 -18.11
C GLU A 50 -9.65 -0.52 -18.37
N GLY A 51 -9.92 -1.30 -17.32
CA GLY A 51 -10.70 -2.53 -17.42
C GLY A 51 -12.10 -2.29 -17.97
N ALA A 52 -12.82 -1.30 -17.43
CA ALA A 52 -14.15 -0.93 -17.93
C ALA A 52 -14.11 -0.48 -19.40
N TYR A 53 -13.10 0.30 -19.80
CA TYR A 53 -12.89 0.70 -21.19
C TYR A 53 -12.67 -0.51 -22.10
N CYS A 54 -11.85 -1.48 -21.68
CA CYS A 54 -11.62 -2.71 -22.45
C CYS A 54 -12.89 -3.54 -22.63
N PHE A 55 -13.72 -3.67 -21.59
CA PHE A 55 -15.01 -4.36 -21.73
C PHE A 55 -15.98 -3.61 -22.65
N GLU A 56 -15.95 -2.28 -22.67
CA GLU A 56 -16.71 -1.48 -23.63
C GLU A 56 -16.21 -1.68 -25.07
N GLN A 57 -14.90 -1.81 -25.29
CA GLN A 57 -14.35 -2.19 -26.59
C GLN A 57 -14.80 -3.61 -27.00
N ALA A 58 -14.79 -4.57 -26.08
CA ALA A 58 -15.30 -5.91 -26.36
C ALA A 58 -16.79 -5.89 -26.76
N ILE A 59 -17.61 -5.08 -26.09
CA ILE A 59 -19.03 -4.85 -26.45
C ILE A 59 -19.16 -4.19 -27.83
N ALA A 60 -18.28 -3.24 -28.18
CA ALA A 60 -18.32 -2.57 -29.47
C ALA A 60 -18.03 -3.54 -30.64
N HIS A 61 -17.20 -4.55 -30.41
CA HIS A 61 -16.87 -5.61 -31.38
C HIS A 61 -17.87 -6.77 -31.40
N ASP A 62 -18.49 -7.09 -30.27
CA ASP A 62 -19.56 -8.08 -30.16
C ASP A 62 -20.67 -7.60 -29.20
N PRO A 63 -21.70 -6.91 -29.73
CA PRO A 63 -22.81 -6.38 -28.92
C PRO A 63 -23.70 -7.44 -28.28
N ALA A 64 -23.52 -8.72 -28.60
CA ALA A 64 -24.23 -9.84 -28.00
C ALA A 64 -23.36 -10.65 -27.03
N CYS A 65 -22.11 -10.24 -26.78
CA CYS A 65 -21.21 -10.92 -25.86
C CYS A 65 -21.63 -10.73 -24.40
N ALA A 66 -22.21 -11.79 -23.80
CA ALA A 66 -22.68 -11.76 -22.41
C ALA A 66 -21.54 -11.43 -21.42
N MET A 67 -20.36 -12.02 -21.63
CA MET A 67 -19.22 -11.86 -20.73
C MET A 67 -18.59 -10.46 -20.78
N ALA A 68 -18.64 -9.78 -21.93
CA ALA A 68 -18.19 -8.39 -22.01
C ALA A 68 -19.06 -7.46 -21.14
N TYR A 69 -20.38 -7.68 -21.11
CA TYR A 69 -21.27 -6.97 -20.20
C TYR A 69 -21.09 -7.38 -18.74
N TRP A 70 -20.84 -8.66 -18.45
CA TRP A 70 -20.49 -9.12 -17.10
C TRP A 70 -19.22 -8.43 -16.60
N GLY A 71 -18.18 -8.39 -17.43
CA GLY A 71 -16.89 -7.76 -17.11
C GLY A 71 -17.05 -6.27 -16.84
N LEU A 72 -17.86 -5.56 -17.64
CA LEU A 72 -18.18 -4.16 -17.38
C LEU A 72 -18.90 -3.98 -16.04
N ALA A 73 -19.84 -4.85 -15.68
CA ALA A 73 -20.52 -4.81 -14.39
C ALA A 73 -19.55 -5.08 -13.23
N TYR A 74 -18.63 -6.04 -13.39
CA TYR A 74 -17.60 -6.35 -12.41
C TYR A 74 -16.62 -5.18 -12.21
N ALA A 75 -16.12 -4.60 -13.31
CA ALA A 75 -15.15 -3.51 -13.30
C ALA A 75 -15.63 -2.25 -12.58
N VAL A 76 -16.90 -1.87 -12.73
CA VAL A 76 -17.46 -0.66 -12.10
C VAL A 76 -17.94 -0.89 -10.66
N GLY A 77 -17.84 -2.12 -10.16
CA GLY A 77 -18.18 -2.48 -8.79
C GLY A 77 -17.08 -2.11 -7.78
N PRO A 78 -17.23 -2.54 -6.52
CA PRO A 78 -16.23 -2.34 -5.49
C PRO A 78 -15.09 -3.34 -5.68
N ASN A 79 -13.97 -3.06 -5.05
CA ASN A 79 -12.87 -4.00 -4.87
C ASN A 79 -12.37 -3.92 -3.42
N TYR A 80 -11.38 -4.76 -3.10
CA TYR A 80 -10.81 -4.85 -1.75
C TYR A 80 -10.29 -3.50 -1.22
N ASN A 81 -9.74 -2.65 -2.09
CA ASN A 81 -9.12 -1.37 -1.72
C ASN A 81 -10.13 -0.21 -1.66
N LYS A 82 -11.14 -0.25 -2.54
CA LYS A 82 -12.25 0.70 -2.63
C LYS A 82 -13.58 -0.05 -2.46
N PRO A 83 -13.97 -0.39 -1.21
CA PRO A 83 -15.28 -0.93 -0.94
C PRO A 83 -16.36 0.15 -1.06
N TRP A 84 -17.63 -0.26 -1.10
CA TRP A 84 -18.78 0.62 -1.34
C TRP A 84 -18.83 1.85 -0.41
N GLU A 85 -18.43 1.69 0.84
CA GLU A 85 -18.40 2.74 1.86
C GLU A 85 -17.39 3.86 1.55
N LYS A 86 -16.46 3.63 0.61
CA LYS A 86 -15.48 4.62 0.16
C LYS A 86 -15.92 5.38 -1.10
N PHE A 87 -17.06 5.06 -1.70
CA PHE A 87 -17.61 5.84 -2.82
C PHE A 87 -18.40 7.03 -2.27
N ASP A 88 -18.16 8.23 -2.80
CA ASP A 88 -19.05 9.36 -2.53
C ASP A 88 -20.40 9.17 -3.27
N LEU A 89 -21.43 9.94 -2.93
CA LEU A 89 -22.78 9.75 -3.48
C LEU A 89 -22.84 9.84 -5.01
N GLY A 90 -22.06 10.72 -5.64
CA GLY A 90 -22.05 10.90 -7.09
C GLY A 90 -21.41 9.72 -7.82
N ASP A 91 -20.21 9.34 -7.37
CA ASP A 91 -19.49 8.18 -7.88
C ASP A 91 -20.27 6.87 -7.64
N LEU A 92 -20.87 6.72 -6.46
CA LEU A 92 -21.69 5.55 -6.09
C LEU A 92 -22.91 5.40 -7.00
N HIS A 93 -23.67 6.48 -7.24
CA HIS A 93 -24.82 6.43 -8.13
C HIS A 93 -24.41 6.04 -9.54
N THR A 94 -23.34 6.65 -10.06
CA THR A 94 -22.81 6.36 -11.41
C THR A 94 -22.40 4.90 -11.55
N SER A 95 -21.66 4.39 -10.56
CA SER A 95 -21.15 3.02 -10.53
C SER A 95 -22.29 2.00 -10.44
N VAL A 96 -23.26 2.21 -9.55
CA VAL A 96 -24.42 1.31 -9.38
C VAL A 96 -25.33 1.31 -10.61
N GLU A 97 -25.63 2.47 -11.19
CA GLU A 97 -26.44 2.55 -12.41
C GLU A 97 -25.75 1.83 -13.58
N ARG A 98 -24.45 2.09 -13.79
CA ARG A 98 -23.68 1.48 -14.88
C ARG A 98 -23.58 -0.03 -14.70
N GLY A 99 -23.27 -0.50 -13.48
CA GLY A 99 -23.16 -1.92 -13.15
C GLY A 99 -24.50 -2.65 -13.25
N TYR A 100 -25.59 -2.04 -12.78
CA TYR A 100 -26.94 -2.59 -12.95
C TYR A 100 -27.27 -2.76 -14.43
N ASN A 101 -27.12 -1.71 -15.25
CA ASN A 101 -27.42 -1.77 -16.67
C ASN A 101 -26.59 -2.82 -17.41
N ALA A 102 -25.29 -2.92 -17.10
CA ALA A 102 -24.42 -3.94 -17.66
C ALA A 102 -24.84 -5.35 -17.22
N SER A 103 -25.14 -5.56 -15.92
CA SER A 103 -25.60 -6.85 -15.41
C SER A 103 -26.87 -7.35 -16.12
N ARG A 104 -27.81 -6.45 -16.42
CA ARG A 104 -29.05 -6.80 -17.14
C ARG A 104 -28.79 -7.16 -18.60
N GLN A 105 -27.87 -6.46 -19.28
CA GLN A 105 -27.48 -6.83 -20.65
C GLN A 105 -26.75 -8.18 -20.67
N ALA A 106 -25.87 -8.44 -19.70
CA ALA A 106 -25.22 -9.74 -19.56
C ALA A 106 -26.27 -10.86 -19.45
N LYS A 107 -27.26 -10.69 -18.57
CA LYS A 107 -28.37 -11.64 -18.40
C LYS A 107 -29.21 -11.84 -19.66
N LYS A 108 -29.45 -10.78 -20.44
CA LYS A 108 -30.18 -10.85 -21.70
C LYS A 108 -29.49 -11.76 -22.72
N TYR A 109 -28.16 -11.72 -22.79
CA TYR A 109 -27.38 -12.48 -23.77
C TYR A 109 -26.85 -13.83 -23.26
N ALA A 110 -26.90 -14.07 -21.95
CA ALA A 110 -26.48 -15.32 -21.32
C ALA A 110 -27.09 -16.62 -21.88
N PRO A 111 -28.32 -16.67 -22.44
CA PRO A 111 -28.86 -17.91 -23.00
C PRO A 111 -28.02 -18.55 -24.12
N HIS A 112 -27.12 -17.78 -24.74
CA HIS A 112 -26.20 -18.28 -25.77
C HIS A 112 -24.81 -18.63 -25.24
N ALA A 113 -24.52 -18.31 -23.97
CA ALA A 113 -23.23 -18.53 -23.33
C ALA A 113 -23.11 -19.95 -22.74
N THR A 114 -21.90 -20.35 -22.36
CA THR A 114 -21.65 -21.63 -21.67
C THR A 114 -22.30 -21.67 -20.28
N PRO A 115 -22.50 -22.87 -19.69
CA PRO A 115 -23.03 -22.99 -18.33
C PRO A 115 -22.21 -22.24 -17.26
N LEU A 116 -20.88 -22.20 -17.41
CA LEU A 116 -19.98 -21.46 -16.50
C LEU A 116 -20.25 -19.96 -16.57
N GLU A 117 -20.28 -19.40 -17.79
CA GLU A 117 -20.56 -17.98 -18.01
C GLU A 117 -21.96 -17.60 -17.52
N GLN A 118 -22.96 -18.46 -17.76
CA GLN A 118 -24.31 -18.26 -17.22
C GLN A 118 -24.31 -18.17 -15.69
N ALA A 119 -23.53 -19.01 -15.00
CA ALA A 119 -23.42 -18.97 -13.54
C ALA A 119 -22.79 -17.66 -13.04
N LEU A 120 -21.72 -17.18 -13.69
CA LEU A 120 -21.11 -15.89 -13.36
C LEU A 120 -22.04 -14.71 -13.63
N VAL A 121 -22.78 -14.76 -14.75
CA VAL A 121 -23.78 -13.76 -15.11
C VAL A 121 -24.93 -13.74 -14.11
N GLU A 122 -25.40 -14.89 -13.64
CA GLU A 122 -26.44 -14.94 -12.61
C GLU A 122 -25.93 -14.42 -11.27
N ALA A 123 -24.69 -14.74 -10.88
CA ALA A 123 -24.11 -14.25 -9.63
C ALA A 123 -23.98 -12.71 -9.61
N ILE A 124 -23.47 -12.08 -10.68
CA ILE A 124 -23.28 -10.61 -10.71
C ILE A 124 -24.58 -9.82 -10.58
N GLN A 125 -25.74 -10.44 -10.83
CA GLN A 125 -27.05 -9.80 -10.61
C GLN A 125 -27.26 -9.44 -9.14
N TYR A 126 -26.67 -10.20 -8.20
CA TYR A 126 -26.79 -9.97 -6.75
C TYR A 126 -25.93 -8.80 -6.27
N ARG A 127 -24.86 -8.45 -6.99
CA ARG A 127 -24.07 -7.25 -6.72
C ARG A 127 -24.80 -5.97 -7.16
N PHE A 128 -25.75 -6.08 -8.08
CA PHE A 128 -26.55 -4.96 -8.60
C PHE A 128 -28.04 -5.32 -8.67
N LEU A 129 -28.71 -5.30 -7.51
CA LEU A 129 -30.15 -5.61 -7.41
C LEU A 129 -31.04 -4.51 -8.02
N THR A 130 -30.61 -3.25 -7.93
CA THR A 130 -31.32 -2.09 -8.49
C THR A 130 -30.31 -1.13 -9.13
N SER A 131 -30.81 -0.16 -9.92
CA SER A 131 -30.00 0.92 -10.48
C SER A 131 -29.79 2.09 -9.51
N GLN A 132 -30.05 1.89 -8.22
CA GLN A 132 -29.97 2.91 -7.18
C GLN A 132 -29.10 2.42 -6.02
N PRO A 133 -28.31 3.29 -5.38
CA PRO A 133 -27.48 2.90 -4.24
C PRO A 133 -28.25 2.10 -3.19
N ALA A 134 -27.65 1.01 -2.72
CA ALA A 134 -28.24 0.17 -1.69
C ALA A 134 -28.24 0.87 -0.34
N LYS A 135 -29.17 0.48 0.54
CA LYS A 135 -29.19 0.94 1.95
C LYS A 135 -28.29 0.09 2.85
N ASP A 136 -28.01 -1.15 2.44
CA ASP A 136 -27.26 -2.14 3.21
C ASP A 136 -26.28 -2.88 2.28
N TYR A 137 -25.08 -2.32 2.14
CA TYR A 137 -23.99 -2.93 1.36
C TYR A 137 -23.43 -4.21 1.98
N PRO A 138 -23.32 -4.36 3.32
CA PRO A 138 -22.97 -5.64 3.92
C PRO A 138 -23.89 -6.79 3.48
N ALA A 139 -25.21 -6.57 3.48
CA ALA A 139 -26.16 -7.57 2.98
C ALA A 139 -25.99 -7.85 1.48
N LEU A 140 -25.71 -6.82 0.67
CA LEU A 140 -25.47 -6.96 -0.76
C LEU A 140 -24.19 -7.78 -1.06
N ASN A 141 -23.09 -7.49 -0.36
CA ASN A 141 -21.83 -8.23 -0.50
C ASN A 141 -22.00 -9.70 -0.10
N LYS A 142 -22.73 -9.96 0.99
CA LYS A 142 -23.07 -11.33 1.39
C LYS A 142 -23.90 -12.04 0.32
N GLY A 143 -24.93 -11.39 -0.23
CA GLY A 143 -25.76 -11.96 -1.29
C GLY A 143 -24.97 -12.28 -2.57
N TYR A 144 -24.02 -11.42 -2.94
CA TYR A 144 -23.11 -11.69 -4.06
C TYR A 144 -22.18 -12.87 -3.78
N ALA A 145 -21.60 -12.95 -2.58
CA ALA A 145 -20.73 -14.07 -2.19
C ALA A 145 -21.50 -15.41 -2.16
N GLU A 146 -22.73 -15.42 -1.64
CA GLU A 146 -23.61 -16.60 -1.67
C GLU A 146 -23.95 -17.03 -3.10
N ALA A 147 -24.17 -16.08 -4.02
CA ALA A 147 -24.42 -16.40 -5.42
C ALA A 147 -23.15 -16.91 -6.13
N MET A 148 -21.98 -16.32 -5.85
CA MET A 148 -20.69 -16.80 -6.35
C MET A 148 -20.34 -18.19 -5.83
N LYS A 149 -20.76 -18.52 -4.59
CA LYS A 149 -20.60 -19.88 -4.06
C LYS A 149 -21.28 -20.93 -4.95
N VAL A 150 -22.47 -20.63 -5.49
CA VAL A 150 -23.17 -21.54 -6.39
C VAL A 150 -22.37 -21.79 -7.68
N ALA A 151 -21.74 -20.74 -8.23
CA ALA A 151 -20.86 -20.88 -9.38
C ALA A 151 -19.60 -21.70 -9.03
N TYR A 152 -18.99 -21.44 -7.88
CA TYR A 152 -17.81 -22.17 -7.40
C TYR A 152 -18.09 -23.64 -7.11
N ASP A 153 -19.23 -23.98 -6.51
CA ASP A 153 -19.60 -25.36 -6.22
C ASP A 153 -19.78 -26.19 -7.52
N GLN A 154 -20.18 -25.54 -8.62
CA GLN A 154 -20.35 -26.17 -9.94
C GLN A 154 -19.06 -26.18 -10.78
N PHE A 155 -18.29 -25.09 -10.76
CA PHE A 155 -17.20 -24.83 -11.70
C PHE A 155 -15.86 -24.50 -11.03
N GLY A 156 -15.69 -24.75 -9.74
CA GLY A 156 -14.51 -24.29 -8.99
C GLY A 156 -13.16 -24.89 -9.39
N GLN A 157 -13.11 -25.87 -10.31
CA GLN A 157 -11.84 -26.28 -10.94
C GLN A 157 -11.30 -25.16 -11.86
N ASP A 158 -12.18 -24.30 -12.39
CA ASP A 158 -11.76 -23.11 -13.11
C ASP A 158 -11.13 -22.10 -12.13
N LEU A 159 -9.89 -21.68 -12.44
CA LEU A 159 -9.11 -20.80 -11.59
C LEU A 159 -9.72 -19.40 -11.46
N ASP A 160 -10.39 -18.89 -12.51
CA ASP A 160 -11.03 -17.57 -12.46
C ASP A 160 -12.31 -17.62 -11.63
N VAL A 161 -13.10 -18.70 -11.72
CA VAL A 161 -14.25 -18.90 -10.84
C VAL A 161 -13.82 -18.98 -9.37
N ALA A 162 -12.74 -19.71 -9.07
CA ALA A 162 -12.19 -19.78 -7.72
C ALA A 162 -11.71 -18.40 -7.23
N THR A 163 -11.00 -17.65 -8.08
CA THR A 163 -10.50 -16.30 -7.81
C THR A 163 -11.63 -15.33 -7.53
N LEU A 164 -12.66 -15.30 -8.39
CA LEU A 164 -13.83 -14.42 -8.25
C LEU A 164 -14.66 -14.75 -7.01
N TYR A 165 -14.72 -16.03 -6.62
CA TYR A 165 -15.39 -16.41 -5.38
C TYR A 165 -14.59 -15.95 -4.15
N ALA A 166 -13.27 -16.18 -4.13
CA ALA A 166 -12.40 -15.66 -3.08
C ALA A 166 -12.49 -14.13 -2.96
N ASP A 167 -12.46 -13.40 -4.09
CA ASP A 167 -12.70 -11.94 -4.13
C ASP A 167 -14.03 -11.58 -3.45
N SER A 168 -15.12 -12.26 -3.79
CA SER A 168 -16.43 -12.00 -3.21
C SER A 168 -16.47 -12.18 -1.69
N LEU A 169 -15.78 -13.21 -1.16
CA LEU A 169 -15.65 -13.47 0.28
C LEU A 169 -14.81 -12.38 0.95
N MET A 170 -13.68 -12.01 0.37
CA MET A 170 -12.79 -10.98 0.91
C MET A 170 -13.48 -9.61 0.98
N ASN A 171 -14.29 -9.27 -0.03
CA ASN A 171 -15.06 -8.02 -0.08
C ASN A 171 -16.22 -7.95 0.94
N MET A 172 -16.54 -9.02 1.68
CA MET A 172 -17.48 -8.95 2.80
C MET A 172 -16.90 -8.17 3.99
N THR A 173 -15.58 -8.25 4.18
CA THR A 173 -14.85 -7.63 5.30
C THR A 173 -13.47 -7.13 4.83
N PRO A 174 -13.43 -6.18 3.88
CA PRO A 174 -12.18 -5.67 3.32
C PRO A 174 -11.30 -5.12 4.43
N TRP A 175 -10.00 -5.47 4.42
CA TRP A 175 -9.02 -5.10 5.44
C TRP A 175 -9.33 -5.55 6.87
N ALA A 176 -10.21 -6.55 7.04
CA ALA A 176 -10.59 -7.08 8.34
C ALA A 176 -10.66 -8.62 8.35
N LEU A 177 -9.87 -9.28 7.50
CA LEU A 177 -9.79 -10.75 7.42
C LEU A 177 -9.12 -11.35 8.66
N TRP A 178 -8.14 -10.65 9.22
CA TRP A 178 -7.39 -11.08 10.40
C TRP A 178 -7.53 -10.06 11.53
N ASP A 179 -7.62 -10.55 12.76
CA ASP A 179 -7.47 -9.73 13.95
C ASP A 179 -5.97 -9.62 14.28
N LEU A 180 -5.42 -8.41 14.12
CA LEU A 180 -3.99 -8.15 14.18
C LEU A 180 -3.38 -8.37 15.58
N PHE A 181 -4.19 -8.23 16.62
CA PHE A 181 -3.73 -8.31 18.01
C PHE A 181 -3.78 -9.73 18.54
N THR A 182 -4.80 -10.49 18.16
CA THR A 182 -4.93 -11.90 18.54
C THR A 182 -4.23 -12.85 17.57
N ALA A 183 -3.84 -12.37 16.39
CA ALA A 183 -3.23 -13.16 15.32
C ALA A 183 -4.13 -14.33 14.86
N LYS A 184 -5.46 -14.12 14.89
CA LYS A 184 -6.46 -15.12 14.48
C LYS A 184 -7.34 -14.57 13.37
N ALA A 185 -7.96 -15.46 12.62
CA ALA A 185 -9.02 -15.08 11.69
C ALA A 185 -10.10 -14.26 12.43
N ASN A 186 -10.54 -13.16 11.82
CA ASN A 186 -11.62 -12.37 12.38
C ASN A 186 -12.92 -13.21 12.38
N PRO A 187 -13.59 -13.40 13.53
CA PRO A 187 -14.78 -14.25 13.62
C PRO A 187 -15.98 -13.75 12.79
N LYS A 188 -15.94 -12.50 12.32
CA LYS A 188 -16.96 -11.91 11.43
C LYS A 188 -16.61 -12.00 9.95
N ALA A 189 -15.41 -12.47 9.62
CA ALA A 189 -14.92 -12.57 8.25
C ALA A 189 -14.94 -14.04 7.77
N PRO A 190 -15.19 -14.30 6.48
CA PRO A 190 -15.11 -15.64 5.89
C PRO A 190 -13.65 -16.08 5.63
N THR A 191 -12.70 -15.69 6.49
CA THR A 191 -11.25 -15.82 6.26
C THR A 191 -10.82 -17.26 5.97
N MET A 192 -11.30 -18.22 6.76
CA MET A 192 -10.91 -19.63 6.59
C MET A 192 -11.51 -20.24 5.31
N GLU A 193 -12.67 -19.77 4.88
CA GLU A 193 -13.28 -20.20 3.62
C GLU A 193 -12.51 -19.62 2.43
N ALA A 194 -12.19 -18.32 2.46
CA ALA A 194 -11.35 -17.68 1.45
C ALA A 194 -9.98 -18.36 1.35
N GLN A 195 -9.36 -18.69 2.49
CA GLN A 195 -8.10 -19.45 2.55
C GLN A 195 -8.21 -20.79 1.82
N ALA A 196 -9.23 -21.59 2.15
CA ALA A 196 -9.42 -22.91 1.56
C ALA A 196 -9.64 -22.83 0.04
N VAL A 197 -10.35 -21.81 -0.44
CA VAL A 197 -10.58 -21.57 -1.87
C VAL A 197 -9.27 -21.22 -2.58
N LEU A 198 -8.52 -20.24 -2.05
CA LEU A 198 -7.27 -19.75 -2.63
C LEU A 198 -6.18 -20.83 -2.64
N GLU A 199 -5.96 -21.51 -1.51
CA GLU A 199 -4.92 -22.54 -1.40
C GLU A 199 -5.23 -23.77 -2.27
N ARG A 200 -6.51 -24.14 -2.41
CA ARG A 200 -6.91 -25.19 -3.37
C ARG A 200 -6.63 -24.77 -4.82
N ALA A 201 -6.93 -23.51 -5.16
CA ALA A 201 -6.66 -22.99 -6.50
C ALA A 201 -5.15 -22.94 -6.79
N LEU A 202 -4.33 -22.49 -5.83
CA LEU A 202 -2.87 -22.46 -5.96
C LEU A 202 -2.23 -23.85 -6.11
N ALA A 203 -2.87 -24.90 -5.58
CA ALA A 203 -2.40 -26.28 -5.75
C ALA A 203 -2.55 -26.80 -7.19
N GLN A 204 -3.34 -26.15 -8.05
CA GLN A 204 -3.59 -26.54 -9.45
C GLN A 204 -2.49 -25.98 -10.38
N VAL A 205 -1.23 -26.30 -10.09
CA VAL A 205 -0.07 -25.78 -10.82
C VAL A 205 -0.10 -26.16 -12.30
N GLU A 206 -0.48 -27.40 -12.61
CA GLU A 206 -0.59 -27.91 -14.00
C GLU A 206 -1.67 -27.19 -14.81
N ASP A 207 -2.68 -26.64 -14.14
CA ASP A 207 -3.78 -25.87 -14.76
C ASP A 207 -3.44 -24.37 -14.89
N GLY A 208 -2.21 -23.98 -14.54
CA GLY A 208 -1.71 -22.62 -14.72
C GLY A 208 -1.92 -21.68 -13.52
N ALA A 209 -2.11 -22.19 -12.30
CA ALA A 209 -2.27 -21.37 -11.10
C ALA A 209 -1.16 -20.32 -10.91
N ASN A 210 0.10 -20.70 -11.19
CA ASN A 210 1.26 -19.81 -11.13
C ASN A 210 1.33 -18.77 -12.26
N ARG A 211 0.34 -18.75 -13.16
CA ARG A 211 0.22 -17.78 -14.26
C ARG A 211 -1.11 -17.03 -14.24
N ASN A 212 -1.96 -17.24 -13.22
CA ASN A 212 -3.20 -16.49 -13.06
C ASN A 212 -2.95 -15.24 -12.20
N PRO A 213 -2.93 -14.03 -12.79
CA PRO A 213 -2.59 -12.81 -12.05
C PRO A 213 -3.63 -12.48 -10.99
N GLY A 214 -4.91 -12.77 -11.21
CA GLY A 214 -5.97 -12.53 -10.23
C GLY A 214 -5.81 -13.41 -8.99
N LEU A 215 -5.56 -14.70 -9.17
CA LEU A 215 -5.36 -15.64 -8.06
C LEU A 215 -4.15 -15.25 -7.19
N LEU A 216 -3.00 -15.02 -7.84
CA LEU A 216 -1.76 -14.68 -7.16
C LEU A 216 -1.90 -13.34 -6.42
N HIS A 217 -2.49 -12.33 -7.06
CA HIS A 217 -2.75 -11.03 -6.46
C HIS A 217 -3.66 -11.15 -5.22
N LEU A 218 -4.82 -11.79 -5.33
CA LEU A 218 -5.74 -11.91 -4.20
C LEU A 218 -5.14 -12.71 -3.05
N TYR A 219 -4.31 -13.71 -3.33
CA TYR A 219 -3.63 -14.46 -2.27
C TYR A 219 -2.63 -13.60 -1.49
N ILE A 220 -1.92 -12.68 -2.15
CA ILE A 220 -1.06 -11.71 -1.47
C ILE A 220 -1.88 -10.82 -0.54
N HIS A 221 -2.98 -10.23 -1.01
CA HIS A 221 -3.88 -9.43 -0.17
C HIS A 221 -4.52 -10.24 0.98
N PHE A 222 -4.77 -11.52 0.77
CA PHE A 222 -5.28 -12.40 1.82
C PHE A 222 -4.24 -12.65 2.92
N ILE A 223 -2.98 -12.91 2.55
CA ILE A 223 -1.96 -13.41 3.47
C ILE A 223 -1.16 -12.28 4.16
N GLU A 224 -1.14 -11.07 3.61
CA GLU A 224 -0.37 -9.92 4.13
C GLU A 224 -0.72 -9.54 5.58
N MET A 225 -2.00 -9.66 5.96
CA MET A 225 -2.48 -9.38 7.31
C MET A 225 -2.38 -10.60 8.25
N SER A 226 -1.99 -11.76 7.73
CA SER A 226 -1.94 -13.00 8.50
C SER A 226 -0.76 -13.01 9.48
N PRO A 227 -0.73 -13.97 10.42
CA PRO A 227 0.42 -14.18 11.29
C PRO A 227 1.68 -14.67 10.54
N ASN A 228 1.52 -15.20 9.33
CA ASN A 228 2.56 -15.87 8.55
C ASN A 228 2.59 -15.36 7.09
N PRO A 229 2.88 -14.07 6.84
CA PRO A 229 2.95 -13.52 5.48
C PRO A 229 4.00 -14.24 4.59
N GLU A 230 4.97 -14.93 5.20
CA GLU A 230 6.00 -15.72 4.52
C GLU A 230 5.42 -16.83 3.62
N LEU A 231 4.21 -17.33 3.93
CA LEU A 231 3.52 -18.32 3.12
C LEU A 231 3.09 -17.80 1.73
N GLY A 232 3.10 -16.47 1.55
CA GLY A 232 2.78 -15.82 0.29
C GLY A 232 3.93 -15.66 -0.70
N ILE A 233 5.19 -15.92 -0.29
CA ILE A 233 6.38 -15.54 -1.08
C ILE A 233 6.40 -16.20 -2.46
N ASN A 234 6.04 -17.48 -2.58
CA ASN A 234 6.04 -18.15 -3.88
C ASN A 234 4.99 -17.55 -4.83
N ALA A 235 3.81 -17.18 -4.32
CA ALA A 235 2.78 -16.52 -5.13
C ALA A 235 3.25 -15.11 -5.57
N ALA A 236 3.86 -14.37 -4.65
CA ALA A 236 4.48 -13.08 -4.95
C ALA A 236 5.56 -13.20 -6.03
N ASP A 237 6.43 -14.19 -5.95
CA ASP A 237 7.50 -14.40 -6.93
C ASP A 237 6.98 -14.83 -8.31
N HIS A 238 5.89 -15.61 -8.37
CA HIS A 238 5.23 -15.92 -9.64
C HIS A 238 4.48 -14.74 -10.26
N LEU A 239 3.99 -13.81 -9.42
CA LEU A 239 3.29 -12.61 -9.90
C LEU A 239 4.25 -11.56 -10.47
N ARG A 240 5.49 -11.51 -9.98
CA ARG A 240 6.49 -10.56 -10.46
C ARG A 240 6.69 -10.71 -11.97
N ASP A 241 6.61 -9.58 -12.66
CA ASP A 241 6.82 -9.47 -14.11
C ASP A 241 5.79 -10.23 -14.99
N LEU A 242 4.72 -10.80 -14.39
CA LEU A 242 3.69 -11.56 -15.11
C LEU A 242 2.83 -10.67 -16.03
N VAL A 243 2.59 -9.42 -15.62
CA VAL A 243 1.80 -8.42 -16.36
C VAL A 243 2.67 -7.14 -16.49
N PRO A 244 3.56 -7.06 -17.50
CA PRO A 244 4.67 -6.09 -17.52
C PRO A 244 4.27 -4.61 -17.46
N ASP A 245 3.14 -4.23 -18.07
CA ASP A 245 2.68 -2.84 -18.11
C ASP A 245 1.60 -2.52 -17.07
N ALA A 246 1.31 -3.45 -16.15
CA ALA A 246 0.45 -3.17 -15.00
C ALA A 246 1.28 -2.81 -13.77
N GLY A 247 1.37 -1.52 -13.47
CA GLY A 247 2.11 -1.01 -12.30
C GLY A 247 1.74 -1.76 -11.04
N HIS A 248 0.46 -1.70 -10.64
CA HIS A 248 0.02 -2.35 -9.41
C HIS A 248 0.43 -3.83 -9.27
N ILE A 249 0.47 -4.62 -10.36
CA ILE A 249 0.92 -6.02 -10.32
C ILE A 249 2.41 -6.15 -9.96
N HIS A 250 3.27 -5.24 -10.42
CA HIS A 250 4.67 -5.18 -9.97
C HIS A 250 4.79 -4.78 -8.50
N HIS A 251 3.91 -3.89 -8.03
CA HIS A 251 3.87 -3.44 -6.64
C HIS A 251 3.39 -4.53 -5.68
N MET A 252 2.37 -5.32 -6.02
CA MET A 252 1.72 -6.26 -5.11
C MET A 252 2.67 -7.19 -4.33
N PRO A 253 3.67 -7.85 -4.95
CA PRO A 253 4.66 -8.64 -4.22
C PRO A 253 5.36 -7.91 -3.07
N THR A 254 5.47 -6.58 -3.16
CA THR A 254 6.19 -5.77 -2.17
C THR A 254 5.45 -5.62 -0.84
N HIS A 255 4.14 -5.87 -0.82
CA HIS A 255 3.36 -5.97 0.40
C HIS A 255 3.94 -7.03 1.36
N LEU A 256 4.42 -8.15 0.80
CA LEU A 256 5.08 -9.20 1.58
C LEU A 256 6.56 -8.88 1.81
N ASP A 257 7.25 -8.32 0.81
CA ASP A 257 8.67 -7.99 0.92
C ASP A 257 8.95 -7.08 2.12
N ILE A 258 8.12 -6.04 2.36
CA ILE A 258 8.32 -5.15 3.51
C ILE A 258 8.02 -5.85 4.85
N LEU A 259 7.06 -6.78 4.88
CA LEU A 259 6.70 -7.51 6.09
C LEU A 259 7.78 -8.51 6.50
N ILE A 260 8.51 -9.07 5.54
CA ILE A 260 9.60 -10.04 5.79
C ILE A 260 10.99 -9.38 5.81
N GLY A 261 11.07 -8.08 5.51
CA GLY A 261 12.32 -7.33 5.51
C GLY A 261 13.19 -7.53 4.27
N ASP A 262 12.62 -7.91 3.12
CA ASP A 262 13.32 -7.93 1.84
C ASP A 262 13.25 -6.55 1.14
N TRP A 263 13.87 -5.56 1.80
CA TRP A 263 13.83 -4.16 1.37
C TRP A 263 14.40 -3.97 -0.04
N ARG A 264 15.41 -4.75 -0.43
CA ARG A 264 16.05 -4.66 -1.76
C ARG A 264 15.09 -5.11 -2.87
N ARG A 265 14.39 -6.23 -2.65
CA ARG A 265 13.42 -6.76 -3.61
C ARG A 265 12.18 -5.86 -3.69
N SER A 266 11.76 -5.28 -2.56
CA SER A 266 10.72 -4.25 -2.51
C SER A 266 11.08 -3.03 -3.37
N ILE A 267 12.28 -2.46 -3.19
CA ILE A 267 12.77 -1.33 -4.01
C ILE A 267 12.79 -1.68 -5.49
N SER A 268 13.35 -2.85 -5.86
CA SER A 268 13.45 -3.26 -7.26
C SER A 268 12.09 -3.41 -7.92
N SER A 269 11.10 -3.98 -7.23
CA SER A 269 9.79 -4.25 -7.82
C SER A 269 8.95 -2.98 -7.89
N ASN A 270 8.96 -2.15 -6.82
CA ASN A 270 8.30 -0.86 -6.84
C ASN A 270 8.91 0.09 -7.90
N TYR A 271 10.22 0.05 -8.12
CA TYR A 271 10.83 0.82 -9.21
C TYR A 271 10.25 0.42 -10.59
N LYS A 272 10.16 -0.89 -10.89
CA LYS A 272 9.50 -1.38 -12.12
C LYS A 272 8.03 -0.94 -12.19
N SER A 273 7.33 -0.98 -11.06
CA SER A 273 5.96 -0.46 -10.91
C SER A 273 5.85 0.97 -11.43
N THR A 274 6.72 1.87 -10.96
CA THR A 274 6.70 3.27 -11.39
C THR A 274 6.97 3.43 -12.88
N LEU A 275 7.77 2.55 -13.50
CA LEU A 275 8.04 2.60 -14.95
C LEU A 275 6.81 2.16 -15.77
N ALA A 276 6.09 1.14 -15.32
CA ALA A 276 4.82 0.72 -15.92
C ALA A 276 3.75 1.82 -15.76
N ASP A 277 3.66 2.42 -14.58
CA ASP A 277 2.75 3.54 -14.32
C ASP A 277 3.06 4.78 -15.16
N ASP A 278 4.34 5.07 -15.42
CA ASP A 278 4.74 6.18 -16.29
C ASP A 278 4.29 5.94 -17.76
N LYS A 279 4.16 4.69 -18.21
CA LYS A 279 3.54 4.38 -19.52
C LYS A 279 2.05 4.73 -19.50
N TYR A 280 1.33 4.28 -18.47
CA TYR A 280 -0.10 4.57 -18.34
C TYR A 280 -0.36 6.08 -18.19
N PHE A 281 0.41 6.77 -17.34
CA PHE A 281 0.30 8.22 -17.13
C PHE A 281 0.54 9.01 -18.42
N ARG A 282 1.52 8.63 -19.25
CA ARG A 282 1.78 9.30 -20.54
C ARG A 282 0.62 9.17 -21.52
N LYS A 283 -0.13 8.06 -21.50
CA LYS A 283 -1.26 7.81 -22.41
C LYS A 283 -2.57 8.37 -21.87
N SER A 284 -2.84 8.17 -20.58
CA SER A 284 -4.15 8.43 -19.96
C SER A 284 -4.20 9.67 -19.06
N GLY A 285 -3.06 10.30 -18.78
CA GLY A 285 -2.94 11.44 -17.86
C GLY A 285 -3.21 11.08 -16.40
N ALA A 286 -3.29 12.09 -15.52
CA ALA A 286 -3.48 11.90 -14.08
C ALA A 286 -4.93 12.03 -13.58
N LYS A 287 -5.87 12.49 -14.41
CA LYS A 287 -7.28 12.75 -14.00
C LYS A 287 -8.12 11.48 -14.01
N ASN A 288 -7.70 10.49 -13.24
CA ASN A 288 -8.38 9.22 -13.06
C ASN A 288 -8.08 8.68 -11.66
N PHE A 289 -8.95 7.78 -11.17
CA PHE A 289 -8.77 7.19 -9.84
C PHE A 289 -7.52 6.30 -9.76
N TYR A 290 -7.03 5.75 -10.89
CA TYR A 290 -5.80 4.97 -10.91
C TYR A 290 -4.56 5.78 -10.45
N THR A 291 -4.61 7.12 -10.46
CA THR A 291 -3.59 7.95 -9.80
C THR A 291 -3.38 7.58 -8.32
N PHE A 292 -4.41 7.14 -7.59
CA PHE A 292 -4.22 6.64 -6.23
C PHE A 292 -3.25 5.44 -6.18
N TYR A 293 -3.41 4.47 -7.08
CA TYR A 293 -2.53 3.31 -7.17
C TYR A 293 -1.12 3.71 -7.59
N ARG A 294 -0.97 4.62 -8.56
CA ARG A 294 0.37 5.13 -8.91
C ARG A 294 1.06 5.76 -7.71
N MET A 295 0.34 6.55 -6.92
CA MET A 295 0.91 7.19 -5.72
C MET A 295 1.24 6.18 -4.63
N HIS A 296 0.44 5.13 -4.52
CA HIS A 296 0.70 4.01 -3.62
C HIS A 296 1.99 3.28 -3.97
N ASP A 297 2.21 2.96 -5.24
CA ASP A 297 3.43 2.31 -5.74
C ASP A 297 4.68 3.17 -5.47
N TYR A 298 4.59 4.49 -5.73
CA TYR A 298 5.65 5.44 -5.36
C TYR A 298 5.88 5.50 -3.85
N HIS A 299 4.82 5.53 -3.04
CA HIS A 299 4.95 5.59 -1.58
C HIS A 299 5.66 4.34 -1.05
N SER A 300 5.34 3.15 -1.57
CA SER A 300 6.00 1.89 -1.22
C SER A 300 7.48 1.87 -1.62
N LEU A 301 7.83 2.44 -2.78
CA LEU A 301 9.23 2.65 -3.17
C LEU A 301 9.96 3.55 -2.18
N VAL A 302 9.38 4.70 -1.83
CA VAL A 302 9.97 5.66 -0.88
C VAL A 302 10.15 4.99 0.48
N TYR A 303 9.13 4.28 0.97
CA TYR A 303 9.17 3.59 2.26
C TYR A 303 10.29 2.54 2.30
N ALA A 304 10.38 1.68 1.30
CA ALA A 304 11.43 0.66 1.25
C ALA A 304 12.83 1.28 1.14
N ALA A 305 12.99 2.34 0.36
CA ALA A 305 14.26 3.09 0.26
C ALA A 305 14.66 3.74 1.60
N MET A 306 13.69 4.30 2.34
CA MET A 306 13.92 4.81 3.69
C MET A 306 14.42 3.72 4.63
N PHE A 307 13.84 2.52 4.60
CA PHE A 307 14.22 1.39 5.47
C PHE A 307 15.54 0.69 5.06
N ALA A 308 15.94 0.83 3.80
CA ALA A 308 17.25 0.39 3.29
C ALA A 308 18.37 1.45 3.43
N GLY A 309 18.06 2.65 3.92
CA GLY A 309 19.04 3.74 4.02
C GLY A 309 19.48 4.31 2.67
N GLN A 310 18.62 4.25 1.64
CA GLN A 310 18.88 4.75 0.30
C GLN A 310 18.22 6.12 0.08
N SER A 311 18.88 7.16 0.57
CA SER A 311 18.41 8.55 0.51
C SER A 311 18.17 9.05 -0.93
N LYS A 312 19.04 8.70 -1.87
CA LYS A 312 18.93 9.12 -3.28
C LYS A 312 17.69 8.53 -3.93
N VAL A 313 17.43 7.24 -3.70
CA VAL A 313 16.25 6.55 -4.24
C VAL A 313 14.97 7.13 -3.64
N ALA A 314 14.94 7.37 -2.33
CA ALA A 314 13.78 7.97 -1.67
C ALA A 314 13.48 9.39 -2.19
N LEU A 315 14.52 10.23 -2.33
CA LEU A 315 14.39 11.61 -2.84
C LEU A 315 14.00 11.67 -4.32
N GLU A 316 14.54 10.78 -5.15
CA GLU A 316 14.16 10.67 -6.56
C GLU A 316 12.70 10.21 -6.70
N ALA A 317 12.32 9.16 -5.97
CA ALA A 317 10.97 8.61 -6.01
C ALA A 317 9.91 9.61 -5.54
N VAL A 318 10.13 10.29 -4.40
CA VAL A 318 9.18 11.31 -3.92
C VAL A 318 9.09 12.51 -4.86
N THR A 319 10.18 12.87 -5.54
CA THR A 319 10.16 13.94 -6.55
C THR A 319 9.35 13.54 -7.78
N ARG A 320 9.54 12.32 -8.30
CA ARG A 320 8.73 11.79 -9.42
C ARG A 320 7.25 11.67 -9.05
N MET A 321 6.96 11.18 -7.85
CA MET A 321 5.60 11.05 -7.33
C MET A 321 4.84 12.37 -7.41
N GLU A 322 5.38 13.45 -6.84
CA GLU A 322 4.75 14.77 -6.83
C GLU A 322 4.60 15.38 -8.22
N LEU A 323 5.59 15.19 -9.11
CA LEU A 323 5.52 15.69 -10.50
C LEU A 323 4.37 15.08 -11.31
N THR A 324 3.83 13.93 -10.89
CA THR A 324 2.74 13.23 -11.60
C THR A 324 1.36 13.40 -10.95
N VAL A 325 1.24 14.31 -9.97
CA VAL A 325 -0.04 14.73 -9.37
C VAL A 325 -0.16 16.25 -9.46
N PRO A 326 -0.57 16.80 -10.62
CA PRO A 326 -0.83 18.23 -10.70
C PRO A 326 -2.02 18.60 -9.80
N GLU A 327 -2.02 19.81 -9.26
CA GLU A 327 -3.02 20.31 -8.29
C GLU A 327 -4.47 20.13 -8.76
N GLU A 328 -4.71 20.23 -10.06
CA GLU A 328 -6.03 20.00 -10.68
C GLU A 328 -6.62 18.62 -10.39
N VAL A 329 -5.78 17.60 -10.12
CA VAL A 329 -6.24 16.28 -9.70
C VAL A 329 -6.83 16.35 -8.30
N LEU A 330 -6.17 17.03 -7.36
CA LEU A 330 -6.66 17.19 -5.99
C LEU A 330 -7.97 17.99 -5.95
N ARG A 331 -8.19 18.88 -6.91
CA ARG A 331 -9.41 19.70 -7.03
C ARG A 331 -10.62 18.94 -7.57
N ILE A 332 -10.49 17.67 -7.97
CA ILE A 332 -11.63 16.86 -8.43
C ILE A 332 -12.57 16.60 -7.24
N PRO A 333 -13.84 17.01 -7.31
CA PRO A 333 -14.77 16.91 -6.17
C PRO A 333 -15.44 15.52 -6.04
N SER A 334 -15.55 14.75 -7.12
CA SER A 334 -16.15 13.41 -7.12
C SER A 334 -15.42 12.51 -8.14
N PRO A 335 -14.77 11.41 -7.69
CA PRO A 335 -14.46 11.13 -6.29
C PRO A 335 -13.65 12.28 -5.66
N PRO A 336 -13.77 12.56 -4.34
CA PRO A 336 -13.10 13.68 -3.70
C PRO A 336 -11.59 13.43 -3.62
N MET A 337 -10.86 13.75 -4.68
CA MET A 337 -9.48 13.28 -4.85
C MET A 337 -8.50 13.85 -3.81
N ALA A 338 -8.75 15.04 -3.26
CA ALA A 338 -7.97 15.54 -2.13
C ALA A 338 -8.09 14.62 -0.89
N ASP A 339 -9.27 14.01 -0.63
CA ASP A 339 -9.43 13.06 0.47
C ASP A 339 -8.59 11.80 0.27
N TRP A 340 -8.34 11.40 -0.98
CA TRP A 340 -7.60 10.19 -1.33
C TRP A 340 -6.10 10.40 -1.47
N LEU A 341 -5.68 11.59 -1.91
CA LEU A 341 -4.32 11.80 -2.41
C LEU A 341 -3.48 12.74 -1.55
N GLU A 342 -4.08 13.57 -0.69
CA GLU A 342 -3.31 14.62 -0.01
C GLU A 342 -2.19 14.05 0.88
N GLN A 343 -2.38 12.89 1.52
CA GLN A 343 -1.34 12.21 2.28
C GLN A 343 -0.03 12.07 1.49
N PHE A 344 -0.10 11.75 0.20
CA PHE A 344 1.10 11.52 -0.59
C PHE A 344 1.93 12.81 -0.75
N MET A 345 1.29 13.97 -0.67
CA MET A 345 1.95 15.27 -0.80
C MET A 345 2.73 15.66 0.46
N SER A 346 2.55 14.96 1.59
CA SER A 346 3.34 15.17 2.81
C SER A 346 4.55 14.24 2.93
N ILE A 347 4.71 13.26 2.05
CA ILE A 347 5.75 12.22 2.15
C ILE A 347 7.17 12.81 2.17
N ARG A 348 7.45 13.88 1.41
CA ARG A 348 8.79 14.50 1.41
C ARG A 348 9.23 14.91 2.81
N VAL A 349 8.30 15.39 3.66
CA VAL A 349 8.62 15.74 5.04
C VAL A 349 9.24 14.55 5.78
N HIS A 350 8.64 13.36 5.66
CA HIS A 350 9.14 12.16 6.31
C HIS A 350 10.48 11.70 5.75
N VAL A 351 10.71 11.85 4.44
CA VAL A 351 12.02 11.57 3.81
C VAL A 351 13.09 12.49 4.42
N LEU A 352 12.83 13.79 4.51
CA LEU A 352 13.78 14.74 5.09
C LEU A 352 14.07 14.45 6.57
N VAL A 353 13.04 14.05 7.35
CA VAL A 353 13.23 13.66 8.76
C VAL A 353 14.09 12.40 8.90
N ARG A 354 13.77 11.35 8.13
CA ARG A 354 14.48 10.06 8.15
C ARG A 354 15.97 10.18 7.90
N PHE A 355 16.35 11.10 7.02
CA PHE A 355 17.73 11.34 6.60
C PHE A 355 18.40 12.54 7.26
N GLY A 356 17.75 13.16 8.25
CA GLY A 356 18.33 14.26 9.03
C GLY A 356 18.63 15.52 8.22
N MET A 357 17.86 15.77 7.16
CA MET A 357 17.99 16.93 6.27
C MET A 357 17.33 18.17 6.91
N TRP A 358 17.89 18.56 8.06
CA TRP A 358 17.27 19.53 8.97
C TRP A 358 17.18 20.94 8.38
N GLU A 359 18.21 21.39 7.68
CA GLU A 359 18.23 22.74 7.11
C GLU A 359 17.25 22.87 5.95
N GLU A 360 17.18 21.86 5.09
CA GLU A 360 16.19 21.78 4.02
C GLU A 360 14.77 21.79 4.58
N LEU A 361 14.52 21.04 5.66
CA LEU A 361 13.20 20.95 6.28
C LEU A 361 12.78 22.26 6.95
N LYS A 362 13.70 22.96 7.64
CA LYS A 362 13.44 24.30 8.20
C LYS A 362 13.06 25.32 7.11
N GLN A 363 13.70 25.23 5.95
CA GLN A 363 13.49 26.13 4.81
C GLN A 363 12.30 25.75 3.93
N MET A 364 11.68 24.58 4.15
CA MET A 364 10.56 24.11 3.33
C MET A 364 9.40 25.11 3.31
N GLU A 365 8.98 25.52 2.12
CA GLU A 365 7.89 26.47 1.94
C GLU A 365 6.52 25.80 2.14
N LEU A 366 5.54 26.58 2.58
CA LEU A 366 4.16 26.10 2.66
C LEU A 366 3.50 26.19 1.28
N PRO A 367 2.60 25.25 0.93
CA PRO A 367 1.79 25.36 -0.28
C PRO A 367 0.97 26.66 -0.28
N HIS A 368 0.74 27.22 -1.47
CA HIS A 368 -0.03 28.46 -1.64
C HIS A 368 -1.48 28.30 -1.17
N ASP A 369 -2.17 27.24 -1.63
CA ASP A 369 -3.52 26.90 -1.19
C ASP A 369 -3.49 26.03 0.07
N LYS A 370 -3.35 26.68 1.23
CA LYS A 370 -3.29 25.98 2.52
C LYS A 370 -4.58 25.24 2.88
N ALA A 371 -5.72 25.56 2.26
CA ALA A 371 -6.98 24.88 2.52
C ALA A 371 -7.08 23.57 1.76
N LEU A 372 -6.64 23.55 0.49
CA LEU A 372 -6.54 22.32 -0.28
C LEU A 372 -5.52 21.34 0.33
N PHE A 373 -4.38 21.89 0.77
CA PHE A 373 -3.24 21.15 1.31
C PHE A 373 -3.11 21.23 2.85
N ALA A 374 -4.25 21.25 3.57
CA ALA A 374 -4.26 21.43 5.02
C ALA A 374 -3.43 20.38 5.79
N GLY A 375 -3.52 19.11 5.42
CA GLY A 375 -2.71 18.03 5.99
C GLY A 375 -1.24 18.16 5.63
N THR A 376 -0.92 18.57 4.40
CA THR A 376 0.48 18.82 4.00
C THR A 376 1.09 19.98 4.79
N VAL A 377 0.33 21.06 5.03
CA VAL A 377 0.75 22.19 5.87
C VAL A 377 1.03 21.75 7.30
N ALA A 378 0.15 20.94 7.89
CA ALA A 378 0.36 20.38 9.22
C ALA A 378 1.64 19.52 9.27
N ALA A 379 1.82 18.62 8.30
CA ALA A 379 3.02 17.80 8.23
C ALA A 379 4.31 18.64 8.12
N ILE A 380 4.32 19.70 7.29
CA ILE A 380 5.49 20.60 7.17
C ILE A 380 5.83 21.25 8.53
N HIS A 381 4.83 21.75 9.26
CA HIS A 381 5.07 22.33 10.58
C HIS A 381 5.57 21.31 11.60
N TYR A 382 5.01 20.09 11.59
CA TYR A 382 5.54 18.97 12.38
C TYR A 382 7.02 18.72 12.07
N GLY A 383 7.36 18.56 10.79
CA GLY A 383 8.73 18.32 10.35
C GLY A 383 9.69 19.43 10.76
N LYS A 384 9.28 20.70 10.61
CA LYS A 384 10.04 21.85 11.09
C LYS A 384 10.28 21.80 12.58
N GLY A 385 9.28 21.44 13.37
CA GLY A 385 9.39 21.29 14.81
C GLY A 385 10.44 20.25 15.21
N VAL A 386 10.41 19.08 14.55
CA VAL A 386 11.42 18.02 14.75
C VAL A 386 12.80 18.51 14.34
N ALA A 387 12.94 19.20 13.21
CA ALA A 387 14.23 19.73 12.75
C ALA A 387 14.82 20.76 13.72
N PHE A 388 14.02 21.70 14.21
CA PHE A 388 14.48 22.69 15.20
C PHE A 388 14.88 22.03 16.52
N ALA A 389 14.08 21.08 17.02
CA ALA A 389 14.42 20.30 18.21
C ALA A 389 15.73 19.51 18.01
N ALA A 390 15.84 18.76 16.91
CA ALA A 390 17.03 17.98 16.60
C ALA A 390 18.31 18.83 16.59
N THR A 391 18.22 20.10 16.17
CA THR A 391 19.32 21.08 16.17
C THR A 391 19.38 22.01 17.40
N SER A 392 18.68 21.67 18.49
CA SER A 392 18.69 22.39 19.77
C SER A 392 18.13 23.82 19.74
N ASP A 393 17.33 24.18 18.73
CA ASP A 393 16.60 25.46 18.68
C ASP A 393 15.19 25.28 19.27
N VAL A 394 15.14 25.14 20.59
CA VAL A 394 13.89 24.91 21.34
C VAL A 394 12.85 26.01 21.11
N PRO A 395 13.20 27.32 21.10
CA PRO A 395 12.21 28.37 20.83
C PRO A 395 11.51 28.20 19.48
N MET A 396 12.26 27.94 18.40
CA MET A 396 11.67 27.72 17.08
C MET A 396 10.91 26.39 17.00
N ALA A 397 11.35 25.37 17.72
CA ALA A 397 10.63 24.10 17.80
C ALA A 397 9.25 24.26 18.44
N ARG A 398 9.13 25.06 19.51
CA ARG A 398 7.85 25.39 20.15
C ARG A 398 6.93 26.22 19.26
N GLU A 399 7.47 27.17 18.51
CA GLU A 399 6.68 27.95 17.54
C GLU A 399 6.14 27.05 16.41
N ALA A 400 6.97 26.14 15.91
CA ALA A 400 6.56 25.14 14.93
C ALA A 400 5.53 24.16 15.50
N GLN A 401 5.65 23.74 16.77
CA GLN A 401 4.66 22.92 17.47
C GLN A 401 3.30 23.63 17.55
N LYS A 402 3.28 24.91 17.93
CA LYS A 402 2.05 25.71 17.92
C LYS A 402 1.44 25.80 16.52
N SER A 403 2.27 26.10 15.52
CA SER A 403 1.83 26.19 14.12
C SER A 403 1.29 24.85 13.60
N PHE A 404 1.87 23.73 14.03
CA PHE A 404 1.39 22.38 13.71
C PHE A 404 0.00 22.13 14.29
N LEU A 405 -0.22 22.45 15.57
CA LEU A 405 -1.54 22.29 16.21
C LEU A 405 -2.61 23.16 15.54
N GLU A 406 -2.26 24.41 15.21
CA GLU A 406 -3.14 25.30 14.45
C GLU A 406 -3.48 24.74 13.06
N ALA A 407 -2.48 24.28 12.31
CA ALA A 407 -2.69 23.69 10.99
C ALA A 407 -3.47 22.37 11.05
N TRP A 408 -3.17 21.50 12.01
CA TRP A 408 -3.88 20.23 12.21
C TRP A 408 -5.37 20.47 12.47
N SER A 409 -5.73 21.50 13.23
CA SER A 409 -7.14 21.86 13.48
C SER A 409 -7.93 22.19 12.19
N GLN A 410 -7.24 22.50 11.09
CA GLN A 410 -7.84 22.80 9.79
C GLN A 410 -7.95 21.58 8.86
N VAL A 411 -7.38 20.43 9.25
CA VAL A 411 -7.38 19.22 8.43
C VAL A 411 -8.78 18.58 8.45
N PRO A 412 -9.43 18.40 7.29
CA PRO A 412 -10.72 17.73 7.25
C PRO A 412 -10.65 16.28 7.76
N GLU A 413 -11.63 15.88 8.56
CA GLU A 413 -11.83 14.49 9.03
C GLU A 413 -12.00 13.46 7.89
N THR A 414 -12.30 13.94 6.69
CA THR A 414 -12.44 13.12 5.48
C THR A 414 -11.10 12.77 4.85
N ARG A 415 -10.02 13.48 5.17
CA ARG A 415 -8.67 13.20 4.65
C ARG A 415 -8.20 11.83 5.09
N ARG A 416 -8.10 10.94 4.12
CA ARG A 416 -7.72 9.55 4.35
C ARG A 416 -6.23 9.44 4.52
N ALA A 417 -5.86 8.43 5.29
CA ALA A 417 -4.55 7.84 5.16
C ALA A 417 -4.66 6.33 5.04
N TYR A 418 -4.78 5.86 3.80
CA TYR A 418 -5.22 4.50 3.47
C TYR A 418 -6.56 4.13 4.13
N ASN A 419 -6.52 3.16 5.05
CA ASN A 419 -7.68 2.70 5.82
C ASN A 419 -7.94 3.55 7.07
N GLY A 420 -6.99 4.40 7.48
CA GLY A 420 -7.14 5.38 8.53
C GLY A 420 -7.38 6.79 8.00
N LYS A 421 -7.09 7.78 8.85
CA LYS A 421 -7.23 9.21 8.56
C LYS A 421 -5.94 9.96 8.86
N MET A 422 -5.70 11.06 8.14
CA MET A 422 -4.55 11.93 8.43
C MET A 422 -4.61 12.50 9.85
N VAL A 423 -5.80 12.83 10.35
CA VAL A 423 -5.97 13.35 11.73
C VAL A 423 -5.55 12.37 12.81
N ASP A 424 -5.62 11.05 12.55
CA ASP A 424 -5.14 10.03 13.49
C ASP A 424 -3.62 9.90 13.45
N ILE A 425 -3.01 10.06 12.27
CA ILE A 425 -1.54 10.15 12.14
C ILE A 425 -1.01 11.35 12.93
N PHE A 426 -1.70 12.49 12.88
CA PHE A 426 -1.25 13.69 13.58
C PHE A 426 -1.29 13.58 15.11
N LYS A 427 -2.05 12.63 15.67
CA LYS A 427 -1.94 12.27 17.10
C LYS A 427 -0.58 11.65 17.42
N VAL A 428 -0.06 10.79 16.53
CA VAL A 428 1.31 10.26 16.64
C VAL A 428 2.33 11.39 16.51
N ALA A 429 2.14 12.25 15.51
CA ALA A 429 3.03 13.39 15.24
C ALA A 429 3.11 14.37 16.41
N GLU A 430 1.98 14.67 17.06
CA GLU A 430 1.91 15.53 18.25
C GLU A 430 2.81 15.00 19.37
N LYS A 431 2.67 13.72 19.71
CA LYS A 431 3.41 13.09 20.81
C LYS A 431 4.86 12.81 20.46
N MET A 432 5.15 12.50 19.20
CA MET A 432 6.52 12.42 18.69
C MET A 432 7.22 13.79 18.82
N LEU A 433 6.57 14.87 18.38
CA LEU A 433 7.13 16.21 18.44
C LEU A 433 7.30 16.71 19.89
N GLU A 434 6.34 16.43 20.76
CA GLU A 434 6.46 16.72 22.19
C GLU A 434 7.68 16.01 22.79
N GLY A 435 7.85 14.71 22.52
CA GLY A 435 9.00 13.94 22.98
C GLY A 435 10.35 14.52 22.53
N GLU A 436 10.48 14.85 21.24
CA GLU A 436 11.69 15.48 20.68
C GLU A 436 12.00 16.83 21.33
N ILE A 437 10.99 17.67 21.56
CA ILE A 437 11.20 18.99 22.16
C ILE A 437 11.54 18.87 23.66
N GLU A 438 10.78 18.08 24.43
CA GLU A 438 11.04 17.92 25.87
C GLU A 438 12.42 17.33 26.13
N TYR A 439 12.86 16.38 25.29
CA TYR A 439 14.19 15.81 25.38
C TYR A 439 15.26 16.91 25.27
N ARG A 440 15.04 17.87 24.37
CA ARG A 440 15.96 19.00 24.13
C ARG A 440 15.86 20.10 25.16
N CYS A 441 14.75 20.20 25.88
CA CYS A 441 14.64 20.99 27.11
C CYS A 441 15.41 20.37 28.28
N GLY A 442 15.81 19.10 28.20
CA GLY A 442 16.36 18.34 29.32
C GLY A 442 15.30 17.70 30.23
N ASN A 443 14.03 17.73 29.82
CA ASN A 443 12.90 17.13 30.52
C ASN A 443 12.76 15.66 30.08
N PHE A 444 13.73 14.84 30.47
CA PHE A 444 13.88 13.49 29.90
C PHE A 444 12.74 12.53 30.26
N GLU A 445 12.17 12.64 31.46
CA GLU A 445 11.05 11.80 31.88
C GLU A 445 9.82 12.10 31.01
N GLU A 446 9.44 13.38 30.89
CA GLU A 446 8.36 13.84 30.05
C GLU A 446 8.56 13.47 28.58
N ALA A 447 9.80 13.57 28.10
CA ALA A 447 10.15 13.19 26.74
C ALA A 447 9.88 11.70 26.46
N PHE A 448 10.39 10.81 27.32
CA PHE A 448 10.18 9.38 27.15
C PHE A 448 8.72 8.97 27.39
N ASP A 449 8.00 9.68 28.25
CA ASP A 449 6.56 9.51 28.45
C ASP A 449 5.78 9.82 27.16
N ALA A 450 6.06 10.97 26.54
CA ALA A 450 5.44 11.36 25.27
C ALA A 450 5.76 10.35 24.15
N LEU A 451 7.02 9.91 24.03
CA LEU A 451 7.42 8.92 23.03
C LEU A 451 6.75 7.56 23.23
N ARG A 452 6.55 7.11 24.48
CA ARG A 452 5.80 5.88 24.78
C ARG A 452 4.33 6.01 24.36
N VAL A 453 3.71 7.17 24.57
CA VAL A 453 2.34 7.43 24.10
C VAL A 453 2.30 7.45 22.57
N ALA A 454 3.27 8.07 21.90
CA ALA A 454 3.37 8.06 20.45
C ALA A 454 3.50 6.63 19.88
N ILE A 455 4.26 5.76 20.52
CA ILE A 455 4.35 4.32 20.17
C ILE A 455 2.99 3.62 20.32
N ASP A 456 2.26 3.81 21.42
CA ASP A 456 0.94 3.19 21.60
C ASP A 456 -0.08 3.69 20.56
N LEU A 457 -0.03 4.98 20.21
CA LEU A 457 -0.85 5.55 19.15
C LEU A 457 -0.50 4.96 17.77
N GLU A 458 0.80 4.83 17.46
CA GLU A 458 1.29 4.22 16.22
C GLU A 458 0.85 2.76 16.10
N ASP A 459 1.05 1.96 17.15
CA ASP A 459 0.72 0.52 17.18
C ASP A 459 -0.79 0.27 17.00
N ARG A 460 -1.64 1.25 17.34
CA ARG A 460 -3.11 1.20 17.21
C ARG A 460 -3.64 1.76 15.89
N LEU A 461 -2.80 2.35 15.04
CA LEU A 461 -3.25 2.79 13.72
C LEU A 461 -3.83 1.60 12.94
N PRO A 462 -4.86 1.84 12.09
CA PRO A 462 -5.35 0.81 11.18
C PRO A 462 -4.22 0.21 10.34
N TYR A 463 -4.39 -1.04 9.91
CA TYR A 463 -3.45 -1.65 8.98
C TYR A 463 -3.44 -0.91 7.66
N SER A 464 -2.23 -0.65 7.18
CA SER A 464 -1.93 -0.12 5.87
C SER A 464 -0.61 -0.69 5.41
N GLU A 465 -0.51 -0.84 4.11
CA GLU A 465 0.71 -1.18 3.40
C GLU A 465 0.95 -0.03 2.40
N PRO A 466 2.17 0.55 2.34
CA PRO A 466 3.09 0.58 3.47
C PRO A 466 2.44 1.38 4.61
N TRP A 467 3.02 1.35 5.79
CA TRP A 467 2.43 1.98 6.96
C TRP A 467 2.20 3.48 6.80
N SER A 468 1.04 3.94 7.28
CA SER A 468 0.64 5.35 7.18
C SER A 468 1.56 6.31 7.94
N TRP A 469 2.22 5.82 8.99
CA TRP A 469 3.31 6.53 9.68
C TRP A 469 4.65 5.98 9.17
N MET A 470 5.46 6.85 8.56
CA MET A 470 6.58 6.41 7.72
C MET A 470 7.89 6.11 8.47
N GLN A 471 8.05 6.58 9.71
CA GLN A 471 9.26 6.35 10.50
C GLN A 471 8.88 5.88 11.90
N PRO A 472 9.17 4.63 12.27
CA PRO A 472 8.79 4.09 13.57
C PRO A 472 9.21 5.00 14.73
N VAL A 473 8.28 5.34 15.62
CA VAL A 473 8.59 6.16 16.80
C VAL A 473 9.62 5.46 17.69
N ARG A 474 9.58 4.12 17.70
CA ARG A 474 10.55 3.24 18.36
C ARG A 474 12.00 3.53 17.97
N HIS A 475 12.27 4.02 16.75
CA HIS A 475 13.61 4.39 16.33
C HIS A 475 14.15 5.60 17.11
N ALA A 476 13.35 6.66 17.25
CA ALA A 476 13.73 7.84 18.02
C ALA A 476 13.80 7.51 19.52
N TYR A 477 12.81 6.80 20.04
CA TYR A 477 12.81 6.32 21.44
C TYR A 477 14.07 5.53 21.80
N ALA A 478 14.47 4.58 20.95
CA ALA A 478 15.67 3.78 21.19
C ALA A 478 16.95 4.61 21.04
N ALA A 479 17.05 5.47 20.02
CA ALA A 479 18.22 6.31 19.81
C ALA A 479 18.47 7.25 21.00
N LEU A 480 17.43 7.91 21.51
CA LEU A 480 17.52 8.81 22.64
C LEU A 480 17.81 8.06 23.95
N ASN A 481 17.29 6.84 24.14
CA ASN A 481 17.71 5.97 25.25
C ASN A 481 19.20 5.64 25.19
N MET A 482 19.75 5.33 24.01
CA MET A 482 21.18 5.07 23.87
C MET A 482 22.04 6.29 24.19
N GLU A 483 21.56 7.49 23.86
CA GLU A 483 22.23 8.75 24.20
C GLU A 483 22.28 8.98 25.71
N GLN A 484 21.22 8.60 26.43
CA GLN A 484 21.18 8.63 27.90
C GLN A 484 21.91 7.45 28.57
N GLY A 485 22.44 6.51 27.79
CA GLY A 485 23.11 5.30 28.31
C GLY A 485 22.15 4.18 28.76
N ASN A 486 20.85 4.31 28.49
CA ASN A 486 19.82 3.30 28.79
C ASN A 486 19.84 2.18 27.74
N LEU A 487 20.94 1.42 27.69
CA LEU A 487 21.21 0.45 26.63
C LEU A 487 20.25 -0.74 26.63
N GLU A 488 19.81 -1.21 27.79
CA GLU A 488 18.87 -2.32 27.91
C GLU A 488 17.49 -1.97 27.32
N GLU A 489 17.00 -0.75 27.59
CA GLU A 489 15.71 -0.30 27.07
C GLU A 489 15.77 -0.05 25.56
N ALA A 490 16.86 0.54 25.07
CA ALA A 490 17.11 0.67 23.64
C ALA A 490 17.18 -0.70 22.94
N ALA A 491 17.93 -1.66 23.51
CA ALA A 491 18.03 -3.01 22.97
C ALA A 491 16.68 -3.70 22.88
N LYS A 492 15.82 -3.55 23.89
CA LYS A 492 14.45 -4.09 23.91
C LYS A 492 13.60 -3.47 22.80
N SER A 493 13.67 -2.14 22.62
CA SER A 493 12.93 -1.45 21.56
C SER A 493 13.35 -1.93 20.17
N TYR A 494 14.64 -2.06 19.88
CA TYR A 494 15.12 -2.57 18.60
C TYR A 494 14.79 -4.05 18.38
N ARG A 495 14.89 -4.86 19.42
CA ARG A 495 14.53 -6.29 19.35
C ARG A 495 13.06 -6.47 18.98
N ALA A 496 12.18 -5.68 19.57
CA ALA A 496 10.76 -5.65 19.27
C ALA A 496 10.49 -5.17 17.83
N ASP A 497 11.13 -4.07 17.42
CA ASP A 497 11.00 -3.52 16.07
C ASP A 497 11.47 -4.51 14.99
N LEU A 498 12.61 -5.18 15.19
CA LEU A 498 13.11 -6.21 14.28
C LEU A 498 12.26 -7.49 14.27
N GLY A 499 11.28 -7.62 15.17
CA GLY A 499 10.45 -8.82 15.28
C GLY A 499 11.18 -10.04 15.85
N LEU A 500 12.26 -9.83 16.59
CA LEU A 500 13.03 -10.89 17.25
C LEU A 500 12.38 -11.38 18.55
N ASP A 501 11.27 -10.76 18.96
CA ASP A 501 10.34 -11.24 19.96
C ASP A 501 8.89 -10.96 19.54
N SER A 502 7.94 -11.34 20.40
CA SER A 502 6.52 -11.23 20.13
C SER A 502 5.83 -10.07 20.86
N SER A 503 6.58 -9.08 21.35
CA SER A 503 6.02 -7.94 22.10
C SER A 503 5.23 -6.98 21.23
N VAL A 504 5.49 -6.97 19.92
CA VAL A 504 4.83 -6.15 18.91
C VAL A 504 4.07 -7.05 17.94
N ILE A 505 2.90 -6.61 17.48
CA ILE A 505 2.07 -7.36 16.53
C ILE A 505 2.80 -7.60 15.20
N ARG A 506 2.48 -8.69 14.49
CA ARG A 506 3.22 -9.10 13.28
C ARG A 506 3.32 -7.99 12.22
N PRO A 507 2.26 -7.20 11.94
CA PRO A 507 2.34 -6.09 11.01
C PRO A 507 3.01 -4.82 11.56
N ARG A 508 3.65 -4.83 12.73
CA ARG A 508 4.40 -3.66 13.24
C ARG A 508 5.86 -3.99 13.49
N ARG A 509 6.30 -5.11 12.91
CA ARG A 509 7.68 -5.58 12.91
C ARG A 509 8.30 -5.23 11.56
N HIS A 510 9.55 -4.78 11.59
CA HIS A 510 10.34 -4.39 10.45
C HIS A 510 11.62 -5.22 10.39
N PRO A 511 11.55 -6.52 10.05
CA PRO A 511 12.74 -7.37 9.96
C PRO A 511 13.79 -6.75 9.03
N ASN A 512 15.07 -6.99 9.34
CA ASN A 512 16.20 -6.60 8.51
C ASN A 512 16.33 -5.10 8.17
N ASN A 513 15.62 -4.20 8.84
CA ASN A 513 15.76 -2.77 8.57
C ASN A 513 17.11 -2.26 9.06
N VAL A 514 17.80 -1.44 8.26
CA VAL A 514 19.21 -1.07 8.52
C VAL A 514 19.38 -0.30 9.82
N TRP A 515 18.36 0.44 10.23
CA TRP A 515 18.38 1.37 11.35
C TRP A 515 18.35 0.64 12.70
N SER A 516 17.40 -0.27 12.87
CA SER A 516 17.31 -1.09 14.08
C SER A 516 18.38 -2.18 14.10
N LEU A 517 18.83 -2.71 12.96
CA LEU A 517 19.99 -3.61 12.91
C LEU A 517 21.25 -2.95 13.47
N GLN A 518 21.59 -1.73 12.99
CA GLN A 518 22.72 -0.96 13.49
C GLN A 518 22.57 -0.65 14.99
N GLY A 519 21.40 -0.15 15.40
CA GLY A 519 21.14 0.21 16.79
C GLY A 519 21.19 -0.99 17.74
N TYR A 520 20.60 -2.12 17.35
CA TYR A 520 20.61 -3.33 18.17
C TYR A 520 22.01 -3.91 18.29
N HIS A 521 22.77 -3.98 17.19
CA HIS A 521 24.15 -4.44 17.21
C HIS A 521 25.03 -3.56 18.11
N GLU A 522 24.89 -2.23 18.05
CA GLU A 522 25.59 -1.32 18.96
C GLU A 522 25.22 -1.60 20.42
N CYS A 523 23.92 -1.75 20.73
CA CYS A 523 23.48 -2.06 22.10
C CYS A 523 24.10 -3.37 22.60
N LEU A 524 24.04 -4.44 21.81
CA LEU A 524 24.58 -5.75 22.18
C LEU A 524 26.09 -5.69 22.44
N THR A 525 26.83 -4.99 21.56
CA THR A 525 28.27 -4.80 21.71
C THR A 525 28.61 -4.07 22.99
N ARG A 526 27.93 -2.94 23.27
CA ARG A 526 28.16 -2.12 24.47
C ARG A 526 27.72 -2.79 25.77
N LEU A 527 26.72 -3.69 25.70
CA LEU A 527 26.28 -4.53 26.81
C LEU A 527 27.17 -5.77 27.03
N GLY A 528 28.18 -6.01 26.20
CA GLY A 528 29.03 -7.20 26.28
C GLY A 528 28.36 -8.51 25.83
N LYS A 529 27.21 -8.43 25.14
CA LYS A 529 26.46 -9.56 24.60
C LYS A 529 27.01 -9.97 23.23
N LEU A 530 28.29 -10.34 23.20
CA LEU A 530 29.05 -10.52 21.96
C LEU A 530 28.54 -11.68 21.09
N ASP A 531 28.05 -12.77 21.69
CA ASP A 531 27.48 -13.88 20.93
C ASP A 531 26.19 -13.47 20.21
N GLU A 532 25.30 -12.72 20.88
CA GLU A 532 24.11 -12.15 20.24
C GLU A 532 24.48 -11.15 19.15
N ALA A 533 25.49 -10.29 19.39
CA ALA A 533 25.96 -9.32 18.40
C ALA A 533 26.47 -10.02 17.13
N ALA A 534 27.24 -11.10 17.28
CA ALA A 534 27.78 -11.90 16.19
C ALA A 534 26.68 -12.56 15.32
N VAL A 535 25.50 -12.84 15.87
CA VAL A 535 24.36 -13.36 15.08
C VAL A 535 23.74 -12.25 14.21
N ILE A 536 23.70 -11.01 14.70
CA ILE A 536 23.08 -9.87 14.00
C ILE A 536 24.03 -9.23 12.98
N GLU A 537 25.33 -9.28 13.25
CA GLU A 537 26.37 -8.62 12.46
C GLU A 537 26.31 -8.93 10.95
N PRO A 538 26.13 -10.18 10.47
CA PRO A 538 26.08 -10.47 9.04
C PRO A 538 24.92 -9.76 8.33
N THR A 539 23.73 -9.75 8.94
CA THR A 539 22.55 -9.07 8.40
C THR A 539 22.73 -7.56 8.44
N ALA A 540 23.29 -7.03 9.53
CA ALA A 540 23.64 -5.61 9.64
C ALA A 540 24.65 -5.18 8.55
N LYS A 541 25.71 -5.97 8.31
CA LYS A 541 26.67 -5.74 7.22
C LYS A 541 25.99 -5.66 5.86
N LEU A 542 25.10 -6.61 5.55
CA LEU A 542 24.39 -6.61 4.27
C LEU A 542 23.49 -5.38 4.12
N ALA A 543 22.75 -5.01 5.16
CA ALA A 543 21.86 -3.85 5.15
C ALA A 543 22.65 -2.53 5.03
N LEU A 544 23.78 -2.41 5.72
CA LEU A 544 24.65 -1.23 5.66
C LEU A 544 25.34 -1.09 4.29
N ALA A 545 25.65 -2.21 3.62
CA ALA A 545 26.38 -2.20 2.35
C ALA A 545 25.54 -1.61 1.19
N VAL A 546 24.22 -1.54 1.34
CA VAL A 546 23.31 -0.96 0.34
C VAL A 546 22.87 0.46 0.68
N ALA A 547 23.09 0.92 1.90
CA ALA A 547 22.79 2.30 2.29
C ALA A 547 23.72 3.27 1.55
N ASP A 548 23.20 4.43 1.17
CA ASP A 548 23.97 5.46 0.44
C ASP A 548 24.41 6.63 1.33
N ILE A 549 24.14 6.53 2.63
CA ILE A 549 24.59 7.44 3.68
C ILE A 549 25.17 6.65 4.87
N PRO A 550 26.06 7.24 5.67
CA PRO A 550 26.53 6.62 6.90
C PRO A 550 25.38 6.44 7.91
N ILE A 551 25.09 5.19 8.28
CA ILE A 551 24.11 4.87 9.32
C ILE A 551 24.84 4.62 10.64
N LYS A 552 24.80 5.59 11.56
CA LYS A 552 25.42 5.49 12.89
C LYS A 552 24.41 5.44 14.04
N SER A 553 23.15 5.72 13.76
CA SER A 553 22.04 5.75 14.70
C SER A 553 20.75 5.44 13.96
N SER A 554 19.77 4.87 14.64
CA SER A 554 18.43 4.67 14.10
C SER A 554 17.64 5.97 13.91
N CYS A 555 18.09 7.07 14.50
CA CYS A 555 17.51 8.40 14.38
C CYS A 555 18.61 9.47 14.42
N PHE A 556 18.52 10.47 13.53
CA PHE A 556 19.41 11.63 13.52
C PHE A 556 19.12 12.62 14.67
N CYS A 557 18.09 12.37 15.48
CA CYS A 557 17.82 13.03 16.75
C CYS A 557 18.80 12.61 17.87
N ARG A 558 19.58 11.54 17.71
CA ARG A 558 20.73 11.24 18.59
C ARG A 558 21.96 11.97 18.06
N LEU A 559 22.52 12.87 18.85
CA LEU A 559 23.68 13.69 18.51
C LEU A 559 25.00 13.00 18.84
N ASP A 560 25.07 12.23 19.94
CA ASP A 560 26.28 11.48 20.28
C ASP A 560 26.28 10.07 19.68
N THR A 561 27.02 9.92 18.57
CA THR A 561 27.29 8.63 17.91
C THR A 561 28.77 8.24 17.96
N SER A 562 29.55 8.85 18.87
CA SER A 562 31.00 8.62 18.99
C SER A 562 31.35 7.15 19.28
N SER A 563 30.44 6.44 19.97
CA SER A 563 30.58 5.03 20.35
C SER A 563 29.92 4.05 19.37
N ALA A 564 29.40 4.53 18.24
CA ALA A 564 28.77 3.66 17.25
C ALA A 564 29.82 2.76 16.57
N PRO A 565 29.65 1.42 16.56
CA PRO A 565 30.60 0.52 15.95
C PRO A 565 30.63 0.69 14.42
N GLN A 566 31.82 0.62 13.84
CA GLN A 566 31.98 0.45 12.40
C GLN A 566 31.80 -1.04 12.06
N ILE A 567 30.60 -1.42 11.66
CA ILE A 567 30.28 -2.80 11.28
C ILE A 567 30.85 -3.13 9.89
N LEU A 568 30.84 -2.17 8.97
CA LEU A 568 31.55 -2.24 7.69
C LEU A 568 32.81 -1.39 7.77
N GLU A 569 33.97 -2.03 7.60
CA GLU A 569 35.22 -1.32 7.36
C GLU A 569 35.23 -0.83 5.91
N ASP A 570 35.40 0.48 5.70
CA ASP A 570 35.60 1.00 4.35
C ASP A 570 36.97 0.54 3.83
N CYS A 571 36.99 -0.12 2.67
CA CYS A 571 38.23 -0.55 2.00
C CYS A 571 39.21 0.61 1.78
N SER A 572 38.73 1.86 1.77
CA SER A 572 39.55 3.06 1.64
C SER A 572 40.51 3.29 2.84
N SER A 573 40.26 2.67 3.99
CA SER A 573 41.06 2.82 5.22
C SER A 573 42.25 1.86 5.30
N ARG A 574 42.28 0.81 4.48
CA ARG A 574 43.43 -0.09 4.33
C ARG A 574 44.12 0.22 3.02
N GLY A 575 45.11 1.13 3.07
CA GLY A 575 46.06 1.28 1.98
C GLY A 575 46.63 -0.08 1.59
N LYS A 576 46.32 -0.51 0.36
CA LYS A 576 46.59 -1.81 -0.29
C LYS A 576 45.44 -2.83 -0.18
N CYS A 577 44.56 -2.81 -1.18
CA CYS A 577 43.98 -4.05 -1.70
C CYS A 577 44.84 -4.52 -2.88
N CYS A 578 45.20 -5.81 -2.87
CA CYS A 578 45.93 -6.51 -3.93
C CYS A 578 45.05 -6.78 -5.15
#